data_AF-A0A2N4YV33-F1
#
_entry.id   AF-A0A2N4YV33-F1
#
_cell.length_a   1.000
_cell.length_b   1.000
_cell.length_c   1.000
_cell.angle_alpha   90.00
_cell.angle_beta   90.00
_cell.angle_gamma   90.00
#
_symmetry.space_group_name_H-M   'P 1'
#
loop_
_entity.id
_entity.type
_entity.pdbx_description
1 polymer ?
#
loop_
_entity_poly.entity_id
_entity_poly.type
_entity_poly.pdbx_seq_one_letter_code
_entity_poly.pdbx_strand_id
1 'polypeptide(L)'
;MNNTTGHAHDETAWLQLARRLQKQQLQQLSQLGELASQLSALVHMLQCERGASNIFLCSGGQLYAAECRAGGALVDDRLALFYASLERARTVAGSALCWRIARAVGDLLQLPALREQIARRQIAAEAATEQFSRVIRHLLNIVPQLNDSIDDPP
;
A
#
# COMPACT_ATOMS: atom_id res chain seq x y z
N MET A 1 -55.35 -9.88 21.78
CA MET A 1 -54.70 -9.26 20.60
C MET A 1 -53.89 -8.06 21.08
N ASN A 2 -52.54 -8.18 21.21
CA ASN A 2 -51.62 -7.03 21.37
C ASN A 2 -50.11 -7.42 21.30
N ASN A 3 -49.73 -8.51 20.62
CA ASN A 3 -48.30 -8.89 20.48
C ASN A 3 -47.65 -8.43 19.16
N THR A 4 -48.41 -7.91 18.19
CA THR A 4 -47.89 -7.64 16.83
C THR A 4 -47.07 -6.35 16.75
N THR A 5 -47.31 -5.39 17.65
CA THR A 5 -46.62 -4.08 17.64
C THR A 5 -45.21 -4.13 18.23
N GLY A 6 -44.94 -5.05 19.18
CA GLY A 6 -43.60 -5.28 19.74
C GLY A 6 -42.65 -5.93 18.73
N HIS A 7 -43.12 -6.96 18.01
CA HIS A 7 -42.30 -7.67 17.00
C HIS A 7 -42.03 -6.83 15.74
N ALA A 8 -42.94 -5.92 15.36
CA ALA A 8 -42.70 -4.98 14.25
C ALA A 8 -41.64 -3.93 14.59
N HIS A 9 -41.53 -3.53 15.86
CA HIS A 9 -40.44 -2.66 16.32
C HIS A 9 -39.07 -3.36 16.20
N ASP A 10 -39.01 -4.65 16.55
CA ASP A 10 -37.80 -5.45 16.40
C ASP A 10 -37.42 -5.65 14.93
N GLU A 11 -38.38 -5.96 14.03
CA GLU A 11 -38.11 -6.10 12.58
C GLU A 11 -37.51 -4.82 11.98
N THR A 12 -38.11 -3.66 12.28
CA THR A 12 -37.58 -2.39 11.79
C THR A 12 -36.19 -2.08 12.36
N ALA A 13 -35.92 -2.43 13.62
CA ALA A 13 -34.61 -2.28 14.24
C ALA A 13 -33.55 -3.18 13.57
N TRP A 14 -33.88 -4.44 13.27
CA TRP A 14 -33.01 -5.36 12.55
C TRP A 14 -32.72 -4.86 11.13
N LEU A 15 -33.72 -4.36 10.40
CA LEU A 15 -33.53 -3.77 9.07
C LEU A 15 -32.66 -2.50 9.10
N GLN A 16 -32.83 -1.64 10.10
CA GLN A 16 -31.97 -0.47 10.30
C GLN A 16 -30.54 -0.87 10.62
N LEU A 17 -30.34 -1.89 11.45
CA LEU A 17 -29.02 -2.45 11.73
C LEU A 17 -28.37 -2.99 10.46
N ALA A 18 -29.08 -3.81 9.67
CA ALA A 18 -28.58 -4.35 8.41
C ALA A 18 -28.12 -3.24 7.44
N ARG A 19 -28.90 -2.17 7.29
CA ARG A 19 -28.52 -1.01 6.45
C ARG A 19 -27.28 -0.29 6.98
N ARG A 20 -27.13 -0.15 8.30
CA ARG A 20 -25.93 0.46 8.91
C ARG A 20 -24.69 -0.40 8.65
N LEU A 21 -24.78 -1.70 8.85
CA LEU A 21 -23.69 -2.65 8.58
C LEU A 21 -23.30 -2.65 7.10
N GLN A 22 -24.27 -2.68 6.19
CA GLN A 22 -24.02 -2.59 4.74
C GLN A 22 -23.28 -1.29 4.36
N LYS A 23 -23.68 -0.15 4.96
CA LYS A 23 -23.00 1.12 4.72
C LYS A 23 -21.56 1.12 5.23
N GLN A 24 -21.32 0.54 6.41
CA GLN A 24 -19.97 0.39 6.97
C GLN A 24 -19.10 -0.50 6.08
N GLN A 25 -19.63 -1.62 5.59
CA GLN A 25 -18.90 -2.52 4.68
C GLN A 25 -18.52 -1.82 3.37
N LEU A 26 -19.42 -1.04 2.78
CA LEU A 26 -19.11 -0.25 1.57
C LEU A 26 -18.02 0.81 1.81
N GLN A 27 -18.02 1.44 3.00
CA GLN A 27 -16.97 2.39 3.38
C GLN A 27 -15.62 1.69 3.55
N GLN A 28 -15.60 0.52 4.21
CA GLN A 28 -14.40 -0.32 4.33
C GLN A 28 -13.85 -0.72 2.95
N LEU A 29 -14.72 -1.23 2.07
CA LEU A 29 -14.36 -1.59 0.69
C LEU A 29 -13.74 -0.42 -0.08
N SER A 30 -14.32 0.78 0.06
CA SER A 30 -13.77 1.98 -0.57
C SER A 30 -12.37 2.32 -0.04
N GLN A 31 -12.15 2.22 1.27
CA GLN A 31 -10.85 2.51 1.89
C GLN A 31 -9.78 1.49 1.49
N LEU A 32 -10.12 0.20 1.51
CA LEU A 32 -9.22 -0.88 1.11
C LEU A 32 -8.91 -0.85 -0.39
N GLY A 33 -9.92 -0.55 -1.23
CA GLY A 33 -9.75 -0.38 -2.68
C GLY A 33 -8.83 0.79 -3.02
N GLU A 34 -8.96 1.91 -2.31
CA GLU A 34 -8.05 3.05 -2.47
C GLU A 34 -6.62 2.71 -2.04
N LEU A 35 -6.45 2.02 -0.91
CA LEU A 35 -5.13 1.54 -0.47
C LEU A 35 -4.50 0.62 -1.53
N ALA A 36 -5.25 -0.33 -2.08
CA ALA A 36 -4.79 -1.21 -3.15
C ALA A 36 -4.37 -0.43 -4.41
N SER A 37 -5.14 0.60 -4.78
CA SER A 37 -4.82 1.48 -5.92
C SER A 37 -3.51 2.26 -5.70
N GLN A 38 -3.35 2.89 -4.53
CA GLN A 38 -2.12 3.64 -4.21
C GLN A 38 -0.90 2.71 -4.11
N LEU A 39 -1.08 1.50 -3.57
CA LEU A 39 -0.05 0.49 -3.50
C LEU A 39 0.42 0.08 -4.89
N SER A 40 -0.51 -0.19 -5.82
CA SER A 40 -0.19 -0.53 -7.21
C SER A 40 0.59 0.59 -7.89
N ALA A 41 0.16 1.85 -7.73
CA ALA A 41 0.85 3.01 -8.28
C ALA A 41 2.27 3.18 -7.69
N LEU A 42 2.45 2.99 -6.39
CA LEU A 42 3.76 3.04 -5.73
C LEU A 42 4.68 1.93 -6.23
N VAL A 43 4.18 0.70 -6.31
CA VAL A 43 4.95 -0.46 -6.84
C VAL A 43 5.40 -0.17 -8.27
N HIS A 44 4.53 0.36 -9.11
CA HIS A 44 4.89 0.73 -10.48
C HIS A 44 6.04 1.75 -10.52
N MET A 45 5.95 2.82 -9.73
CA MET A 45 7.01 3.82 -9.69
C MET A 45 8.33 3.27 -9.15
N LEU A 46 8.30 2.39 -8.15
CA LEU A 46 9.49 1.69 -7.66
C LEU A 46 10.11 0.76 -8.71
N GLN A 47 9.29 0.12 -9.56
CA GLN A 47 9.80 -0.67 -10.68
C GLN A 47 10.50 0.21 -11.72
N CYS A 48 9.96 1.39 -12.02
CA CYS A 48 10.61 2.37 -12.89
C CYS A 48 11.93 2.87 -12.31
N GLU A 49 11.95 3.24 -11.02
CA GLU A 49 13.15 3.70 -10.34
C GLU A 49 14.24 2.61 -10.30
N ARG A 50 13.85 1.36 -10.03
CA ARG A 50 14.74 0.20 -10.11
C ARG A 50 15.36 0.05 -11.50
N GLY A 51 14.54 0.16 -12.56
CA GLY A 51 15.00 0.05 -13.94
C GLY A 51 16.00 1.15 -14.31
N ALA A 52 15.69 2.40 -13.95
CA ALA A 52 16.58 3.53 -14.18
C ALA A 52 17.90 3.38 -13.42
N SER A 53 17.83 2.99 -12.14
CA SER A 53 19.00 2.75 -11.29
C SER A 53 19.90 1.65 -11.84
N ASN A 54 19.32 0.58 -12.40
CA ASN A 54 20.06 -0.50 -13.02
C ASN A 54 20.86 -0.02 -14.25
N ILE A 55 20.23 0.75 -15.14
CA ILE A 55 20.92 1.33 -16.32
C ILE A 55 22.00 2.33 -15.88
N PHE A 56 21.72 3.16 -14.88
CA PHE A 56 22.70 4.10 -14.35
C PHE A 56 23.93 3.38 -13.80
N LEU A 57 23.75 2.33 -13.00
CA LEU A 57 24.88 1.56 -12.44
C LEU A 57 25.64 0.79 -13.51
N CYS A 58 24.96 0.06 -14.39
CA CYS A 58 25.61 -0.73 -15.45
C CYS A 58 26.33 0.14 -16.49
N SER A 59 25.89 1.39 -16.70
CA SER A 59 26.57 2.35 -17.57
C SER A 59 27.72 3.10 -16.89
N GLY A 60 28.07 2.77 -15.64
CA GLY A 60 29.08 3.52 -14.88
C GLY A 60 28.67 4.96 -14.56
N GLY A 61 27.37 5.25 -14.56
CA GLY A 61 26.79 6.56 -14.31
C GLY A 61 26.71 7.48 -15.53
N GLN A 62 26.91 6.96 -16.74
CA GLN A 62 26.87 7.74 -17.98
C GLN A 62 25.45 7.95 -18.52
N LEU A 63 24.53 7.04 -18.21
CA LEU A 63 23.14 7.06 -18.70
C LEU A 63 22.16 7.11 -17.53
N TYR A 64 20.95 7.59 -17.78
CA TYR A 64 19.80 7.48 -16.87
C TYR A 64 19.89 8.27 -15.54
N ALA A 65 20.85 9.19 -15.39
CA ALA A 65 20.97 10.01 -14.19
C ALA A 65 19.74 10.92 -13.97
N ALA A 66 19.14 11.44 -15.04
CA ALA A 66 17.95 12.29 -14.96
C ALA A 66 16.70 11.47 -14.59
N GLU A 67 16.59 10.28 -15.17
CA GLU A 67 15.53 9.30 -14.97
C GLU A 67 15.55 8.76 -13.55
N CYS A 68 16.72 8.57 -12.94
CA CYS A 68 16.83 8.24 -11.51
C CYS A 68 16.26 9.37 -10.63
N ARG A 69 16.57 10.63 -10.93
CA ARG A 69 16.04 11.79 -10.18
C ARG A 69 14.53 11.93 -10.35
N ALA A 70 14.05 11.84 -11.58
CA ALA A 70 12.62 11.92 -11.88
C ALA A 70 11.85 10.75 -11.27
N GLY A 71 12.38 9.53 -11.38
CA GLY A 71 11.82 8.33 -10.76
C GLY A 71 11.74 8.44 -9.25
N GLY A 72 12.81 8.91 -8.60
CA GLY A 72 12.84 9.15 -7.16
C GLY A 72 11.76 10.14 -6.70
N ALA A 73 11.63 11.28 -7.39
CA ALA A 73 10.60 12.29 -7.08
C ALA A 73 9.18 11.73 -7.26
N LEU A 74 8.93 10.98 -8.33
CA LEU A 74 7.62 10.36 -8.56
C LEU A 74 7.30 9.28 -7.52
N VAL A 75 8.31 8.53 -7.04
CA VAL A 75 8.12 7.61 -5.91
C VAL A 75 7.78 8.37 -4.64
N ASP A 76 8.41 9.51 -4.38
CA ASP A 76 8.13 10.33 -3.19
C ASP A 76 6.70 10.90 -3.21
N ASP A 77 6.22 11.34 -4.38
CA ASP A 77 4.81 11.74 -4.56
C ASP A 77 3.84 10.56 -4.27
N ARG A 78 4.16 9.36 -4.76
CA ARG A 78 3.34 8.16 -4.48
C ARG A 78 3.41 7.73 -3.03
N LEU A 79 4.54 7.91 -2.36
CA LEU A 79 4.69 7.65 -0.93
C LEU A 79 3.74 8.53 -0.11
N ALA A 80 3.66 9.82 -0.43
CA ALA A 80 2.75 10.74 0.26
C ALA A 80 1.27 10.27 0.16
N LEU A 81 0.85 9.87 -1.05
CA LEU A 81 -0.50 9.35 -1.28
C LEU A 81 -0.74 8.00 -0.59
N PHE A 82 0.26 7.11 -0.59
CA PHE A 82 0.22 5.83 0.09
C PHE A 82 0.11 6.00 1.61
N TYR A 83 0.88 6.89 2.24
CA TYR A 83 0.76 7.15 3.67
C TYR A 83 -0.60 7.76 4.03
N ALA A 84 -1.15 8.63 3.19
CA ALA A 84 -2.50 9.18 3.39
C ALA A 84 -3.61 8.11 3.25
N SER A 85 -3.45 7.10 2.40
CA SER A 85 -4.39 5.98 2.33
C SER A 85 -4.23 5.00 3.49
N LEU A 86 -3.00 4.80 4.00
CA LEU A 86 -2.75 4.00 5.20
C LEU A 86 -3.44 4.58 6.44
N GLU A 87 -3.40 5.89 6.66
CA GLU A 87 -4.06 6.51 7.82
C GLU A 87 -5.58 6.32 7.77
N ARG A 88 -6.18 6.34 6.57
CA ARG A 88 -7.60 6.04 6.39
C ARG A 88 -7.93 4.57 6.60
N ALA A 89 -7.05 3.66 6.17
CA ALA A 89 -7.22 2.22 6.36
C ALA A 89 -6.97 1.76 7.81
N ARG A 90 -6.33 2.60 8.65
CA ARG A 90 -5.99 2.27 10.03
C ARG A 90 -7.19 1.90 10.90
N THR A 91 -8.36 2.49 10.67
CA THR A 91 -9.58 2.19 11.42
C THR A 91 -10.20 0.84 11.08
N VAL A 92 -9.77 0.21 9.99
CA VAL A 92 -10.35 -1.03 9.46
C VAL A 92 -9.31 -2.15 9.36
N ALA A 93 -8.07 -1.89 9.77
CA ALA A 93 -6.96 -2.83 9.64
C ALA A 93 -6.92 -3.84 10.80
N GLY A 94 -6.99 -5.13 10.47
CA GLY A 94 -6.72 -6.22 11.40
C GLY A 94 -5.23 -6.38 11.71
N SER A 95 -4.90 -7.15 12.76
CA SER A 95 -3.52 -7.38 13.24
C SER A 95 -2.56 -7.87 12.13
N ALA A 96 -2.99 -8.84 11.32
CA ALA A 96 -2.18 -9.39 10.23
C ALA A 96 -1.89 -8.37 9.12
N LEU A 97 -2.80 -7.43 8.88
CA LEU A 97 -2.60 -6.32 7.95
C LEU A 97 -1.58 -5.32 8.52
N CYS A 98 -1.71 -4.97 9.79
CA CYS A 98 -0.77 -4.09 10.50
C CYS A 98 0.67 -4.61 10.44
N TRP A 99 0.90 -5.91 10.65
CA TRP A 99 2.23 -6.52 10.55
C TRP A 99 2.85 -6.37 9.15
N ARG A 100 2.06 -6.60 8.10
CA ARG A 100 2.54 -6.45 6.72
C ARG A 100 2.83 -5.00 6.36
N ILE A 101 1.96 -4.08 6.77
CA ILE A 101 2.17 -2.64 6.59
C ILE A 101 3.46 -2.22 7.31
N ALA A 102 3.64 -2.60 8.58
CA ALA A 102 4.84 -2.26 9.34
C ALA A 102 6.12 -2.75 8.65
N ARG A 103 6.12 -3.97 8.12
CA ARG A 103 7.25 -4.52 7.36
C ARG A 103 7.54 -3.73 6.09
N ALA A 104 6.51 -3.41 5.30
CA ALA A 104 6.68 -2.64 4.07
C ALA A 104 7.16 -1.21 4.35
N VAL A 105 6.58 -0.54 5.34
CA VAL A 105 6.97 0.82 5.75
C VAL A 105 8.42 0.86 6.24
N GLY A 106 8.85 -0.13 7.02
CA GLY A 106 10.25 -0.23 7.46
C GLY A 106 11.25 -0.32 6.31
N ASP A 107 10.90 -1.04 5.25
CA ASP A 107 11.71 -1.15 4.04
C ASP A 107 11.71 0.15 3.21
N LEU A 108 10.57 0.85 3.12
CA LEU A 108 10.46 2.13 2.43
C LEU A 108 11.35 3.22 3.04
N LEU A 109 11.54 3.21 4.36
CA LEU A 109 12.44 4.13 5.07
C LEU A 109 13.92 3.98 4.65
N GLN A 110 14.29 2.87 4.01
CA GLN A 110 15.66 2.61 3.54
C GLN A 110 15.93 3.20 2.14
N LEU A 111 14.89 3.65 1.41
CA LEU A 111 15.03 4.17 0.05
C LEU A 111 16.01 5.36 -0.06
N PRO A 112 16.02 6.36 0.84
CA PRO A 112 16.97 7.47 0.75
C PRO A 112 18.43 7.00 0.82
N ALA A 113 18.73 6.06 1.73
CA ALA A 113 20.08 5.50 1.87
C ALA A 113 20.49 4.68 0.63
N LEU A 114 19.57 3.89 0.08
CA LEU A 114 19.79 3.16 -1.17
C LEU A 114 20.07 4.12 -2.34
N ARG A 115 19.28 5.18 -2.48
CA ARG A 115 19.47 6.22 -3.51
C ARG A 115 20.82 6.91 -3.39
N GLU A 116 21.29 7.18 -2.17
CA GLU A 116 22.60 7.76 -1.92
C GLU A 116 23.73 6.81 -2.36
N GLN A 117 23.62 5.51 -2.04
CA GLN A 117 24.56 4.49 -2.50
C GLN A 117 24.58 4.38 -4.02
N ILE A 118 23.42 4.41 -4.67
CA ILE A 118 23.29 4.38 -6.14
C ILE A 118 23.96 5.62 -6.74
N ALA A 119 23.65 6.82 -6.25
CA ALA A 119 24.19 8.08 -6.76
C ALA A 119 25.73 8.13 -6.66
N ARG A 120 26.29 7.60 -5.56
CA ARG A 120 27.75 7.47 -5.37
C ARG A 120 28.34 6.25 -6.07
N ARG A 121 27.51 5.39 -6.67
CA ARG A 121 27.89 4.10 -7.25
C ARG A 121 28.66 3.20 -6.28
N GLN A 122 28.25 3.21 -5.01
CA GLN A 122 28.82 2.42 -3.91
C GLN A 122 28.09 1.09 -3.69
N ILE A 123 27.20 0.71 -4.62
CA ILE A 123 26.45 -0.53 -4.61
C ILE A 123 26.46 -1.14 -6.01
N ALA A 124 26.53 -2.47 -6.08
CA ALA A 124 26.41 -3.19 -7.35
C ALA A 124 24.98 -3.14 -7.89
N ALA A 125 24.82 -3.23 -9.21
CA ALA A 125 23.52 -3.15 -9.88
C ALA A 125 22.55 -4.27 -9.42
N GLU A 126 23.09 -5.47 -9.22
CA GLU A 126 22.36 -6.64 -8.73
C GLU A 126 21.85 -6.42 -7.30
N ALA A 127 22.70 -5.89 -6.42
CA ALA A 127 22.35 -5.61 -5.02
C ALA A 127 21.31 -4.49 -4.92
N ALA A 128 21.42 -3.43 -5.73
CA ALA A 128 20.39 -2.37 -5.79
C ALA A 128 19.05 -2.93 -6.30
N THR A 129 19.10 -3.76 -7.35
CA THR A 129 17.92 -4.43 -7.91
C THR A 129 17.25 -5.34 -6.89
N GLU A 130 18.02 -6.08 -6.11
CA GLU A 130 17.52 -6.95 -5.04
C GLU A 130 16.83 -6.14 -3.94
N GLN A 131 17.43 -5.02 -3.50
CA GLN A 131 16.83 -4.16 -2.48
C GLN A 131 15.50 -3.57 -2.92
N PHE A 132 15.41 -3.00 -4.13
CA PHE A 132 14.14 -2.53 -4.69
C PHE A 132 13.11 -3.67 -4.79
N SER A 133 13.54 -4.85 -5.25
CA SER A 133 12.66 -6.01 -5.41
C SER A 133 12.13 -6.52 -4.06
N ARG A 134 12.93 -6.44 -2.99
CA ARG A 134 12.51 -6.77 -1.63
C ARG A 134 11.42 -5.81 -1.14
N VAL A 135 11.61 -4.51 -1.33
CA VAL A 135 10.60 -3.49 -0.98
C VAL A 135 9.29 -3.74 -1.73
N ILE A 136 9.38 -3.94 -3.06
CA ILE A 136 8.23 -4.25 -3.91
C ILE A 136 7.50 -5.51 -3.44
N ARG A 137 8.24 -6.57 -3.08
CA ARG A 137 7.64 -7.82 -2.58
C ARG A 137 6.86 -7.60 -1.29
N HIS A 138 7.42 -6.87 -0.32
CA HIS A 138 6.71 -6.59 0.93
C HIS A 138 5.46 -5.73 0.71
N LEU A 139 5.50 -4.77 -0.22
CA LEU A 139 4.30 -4.04 -0.64
C LEU A 139 3.26 -5.00 -1.23
N LEU A 140 3.63 -5.81 -2.22
CA LEU A 140 2.69 -6.74 -2.86
C LEU A 140 2.09 -7.77 -1.89
N ASN A 141 2.83 -8.16 -0.84
CA ASN A 141 2.32 -9.06 0.20
C ASN A 141 1.16 -8.46 1.01
N ILE A 142 0.95 -7.14 1.00
CA ILE A 142 -0.20 -6.49 1.63
C ILE A 142 -1.50 -6.85 0.90
N VAL A 143 -1.47 -7.01 -0.44
CA VAL A 143 -2.67 -7.20 -1.26
C VAL A 143 -3.50 -8.42 -0.86
N PRO A 144 -2.92 -9.63 -0.66
CA PRO A 144 -3.67 -10.77 -0.14
C PRO A 144 -4.38 -10.48 1.18
N GLN A 145 -3.74 -9.75 2.09
CA GLN A 145 -4.33 -9.46 3.40
C GLN A 145 -5.44 -8.40 3.33
N LEU A 146 -5.41 -7.52 2.34
CA LEU A 146 -6.54 -6.64 2.05
C LEU A 146 -7.76 -7.45 1.64
N ASN A 147 -7.57 -8.50 0.83
CA ASN A 147 -8.66 -9.39 0.43
C ASN A 147 -9.24 -10.16 1.62
N ASP A 148 -8.39 -10.70 2.49
CA ASP A 148 -8.85 -11.38 3.72
C ASP A 148 -9.69 -10.47 4.61
N SER A 149 -9.36 -9.16 4.66
CA SER A 149 -10.11 -8.16 5.44
C SER A 149 -11.46 -7.78 4.84
N ILE A 150 -11.69 -8.13 3.56
CA ILE A 150 -12.96 -7.94 2.86
C ILE A 150 -13.86 -9.16 3.05
N ASP A 151 -13.28 -10.35 2.94
CA ASP A 151 -13.99 -11.63 3.05
C ASP A 151 -14.40 -11.96 4.50
N ASP A 152 -13.59 -11.55 5.48
CA ASP A 152 -13.85 -11.73 6.92
C ASP A 152 -13.59 -10.41 7.70
N PRO A 153 -14.55 -9.46 7.67
CA PRO A 153 -14.39 -8.17 8.35
C PRO A 153 -14.30 -8.37 9.87
N PRO A 154 -13.37 -7.67 10.56
CA PRO A 154 -13.18 -7.79 12.02
C PRO A 154 -14.38 -7.28 12.84
#